data_AF-A0AAX4JE82-F1
#
_entry.id   AF-A0AAX4JE82-F1
#
_cell.length_a   1.000
_cell.length_b   1.000
_cell.length_c   1.000
_cell.angle_alpha   90.00
_cell.angle_beta   90.00
_cell.angle_gamma   90.00
#
_symmetry.space_group_name_H-M   'P 1'
#
loop_
_entity.id
_entity.type
_entity.pdbx_description
1 polymer ?
#
loop_
_entity_poly.entity_id
_entity_poly.type
_entity_poly.pdbx_seq_one_letter_code
_entity_poly.pdbx_strand_id
1 'polypeptide(L)'
;MNLKETGVVVILIGMFIFASGFILLMDKALMICGNILVSLGIIILSRSHLFNMLHMDKIQGVVMFIIGFFFILKGLTLLGFILEVFGLIVLLRQSIPSFRTILRGLIFGRVINKFK
;
A
#
# COMPACT_ATOMS: atom_id res chain seq x y z
N MET A 1 6.48 2.70 -18.06
CA MET A 1 6.31 2.10 -16.72
C MET A 1 5.37 0.92 -16.85
N ASN A 2 5.76 -0.23 -16.33
CA ASN A 2 4.94 -1.44 -16.33
C ASN A 2 3.81 -1.28 -15.29
N LEU A 3 2.64 -1.89 -15.50
CA LEU A 3 1.49 -1.82 -14.58
C LEU A 3 1.87 -2.20 -13.13
N LYS A 4 2.81 -3.14 -12.98
CA LYS A 4 3.36 -3.55 -11.69
C LYS A 4 4.15 -2.44 -10.99
N GLU A 5 5.00 -1.74 -11.74
CA GLU A 5 5.79 -0.63 -11.23
C GLU A 5 4.87 0.53 -10.82
N THR A 6 3.88 0.84 -11.66
CA THR A 6 2.87 1.87 -11.36
C THR A 6 2.11 1.52 -10.09
N GLY A 7 1.65 0.27 -9.93
CA GLY A 7 0.98 -0.18 -8.71
C GLY A 7 1.86 0.01 -7.47
N VAL A 8 3.11 -0.45 -7.51
CA VAL A 8 4.07 -0.32 -6.40
C VAL A 8 4.31 1.16 -6.03
N VAL A 9 4.51 2.03 -7.02
CA VAL A 9 4.73 3.46 -6.80
C VAL A 9 3.50 4.11 -6.17
N VAL A 10 2.29 3.80 -6.65
CA VAL A 10 1.05 4.34 -6.10
C VAL A 10 0.83 3.90 -4.65
N ILE A 11 1.11 2.63 -4.32
CA ILE A 11 1.06 2.16 -2.92
C ILE A 11 2.07 2.92 -2.05
N LEU A 12 3.29 3.14 -2.54
CA LEU A 12 4.34 3.83 -1.79
C LEU A 12 3.95 5.30 -1.51
N ILE A 13 3.40 5.99 -2.51
CA ILE A 13 2.89 7.37 -2.36
C ILE A 13 1.71 7.39 -1.39
N GLY A 14 0.78 6.44 -1.49
CA GLY A 14 -0.35 6.32 -0.57
C GLY A 14 0.10 6.13 0.87
N MET A 15 1.07 5.25 1.12
CA MET A 15 1.66 5.06 2.46
C MET A 15 2.34 6.32 2.99
N PHE A 16 3.03 7.07 2.13
CA PHE A 16 3.67 8.33 2.52
C PHE A 16 2.64 9.40 2.93
N ILE A 17 1.56 9.55 2.15
CA ILE A 17 0.46 10.48 2.46
C ILE A 17 -0.29 10.05 3.73
N PHE A 18 -0.51 8.75 3.90
CA PHE A 18 -1.13 8.21 5.12
C PHE A 18 -0.28 8.51 6.37
N ALA A 19 1.03 8.26 6.29
CA ALA A 19 1.97 8.55 7.38
C ALA A 19 2.08 10.06 7.66
N SER A 20 2.06 10.91 6.63
CA SER A 20 2.05 12.36 6.84
C SER A 20 0.76 12.84 7.50
N GLY A 21 -0.40 12.23 7.17
CA GLY A 21 -1.67 12.47 7.85
C GLY A 21 -1.61 12.15 9.35
N PHE A 22 -0.93 11.05 9.71
CA PHE A 22 -0.69 10.72 11.10
C PHE A 22 0.21 11.75 11.81
N ILE A 23 1.32 12.16 11.18
CA ILE A 23 2.28 13.13 11.73
C ILE A 23 1.63 14.52 11.91
N LEU A 24 0.73 14.93 11.02
CA LEU A 24 0.00 16.19 11.07
C LEU A 24 -1.18 16.15 12.05
N LEU A 25 -0.96 15.63 13.26
CA LEU A 25 -1.96 15.56 14.35
C LEU A 25 -3.19 14.70 13.99
N MET A 26 -2.98 13.58 13.30
CA MET A 26 -4.05 12.64 12.89
C MET A 26 -5.11 13.30 12.00
N ASP A 27 -4.66 14.02 10.98
CA ASP A 27 -5.54 14.58 9.97
C ASP A 27 -6.28 13.46 9.23
N LYS A 28 -7.58 13.35 9.52
CA LYS A 28 -8.45 12.28 8.99
C LYS A 28 -8.52 12.34 7.47
N ALA A 29 -8.54 13.53 6.87
CA ALA A 29 -8.69 13.67 5.42
C ALA A 29 -7.44 13.14 4.70
N LEU A 30 -6.25 13.51 5.17
CA LEU A 30 -4.99 13.02 4.61
C LEU A 30 -4.85 11.50 4.78
N MET A 31 -5.21 10.96 5.95
CA MET A 31 -5.18 9.52 6.19
C MET A 31 -6.13 8.77 5.23
N ILE A 32 -7.37 9.25 5.07
CA ILE A 32 -8.32 8.66 4.13
C ILE A 32 -7.81 8.74 2.68
N CYS A 33 -7.26 9.89 2.25
CA CYS A 33 -6.66 10.02 0.92
C CYS A 33 -5.50 9.04 0.70
N GLY A 34 -4.62 8.89 1.69
CA GLY A 34 -3.53 7.91 1.66
C GLY A 34 -4.06 6.49 1.47
N ASN A 35 -5.09 6.10 2.22
CA ASN A 35 -5.69 4.77 2.13
C ASN A 35 -6.40 4.50 0.80
N ILE A 36 -7.07 5.50 0.24
CA ILE A 36 -7.64 5.39 -1.12
C ILE A 36 -6.54 5.13 -2.14
N LEU A 37 -5.41 5.85 -2.06
CA LEU A 37 -4.27 5.61 -2.94
C LEU A 37 -3.67 4.21 -2.76
N VAL A 38 -3.46 3.75 -1.52
CA VAL A 38 -2.96 2.39 -1.26
C VAL A 38 -3.92 1.36 -1.89
N SER A 39 -5.23 1.53 -1.68
CA SER A 39 -6.25 0.63 -2.22
C SER A 39 -6.21 0.57 -3.75
N LEU A 40 -6.10 1.73 -4.42
CA LEU A 40 -5.95 1.81 -5.87
C LEU A 40 -4.66 1.14 -6.35
N GLY A 41 -3.55 1.36 -5.65
CA GLY A 41 -2.28 0.73 -5.97
C GLY A 41 -2.34 -0.80 -5.84
N ILE A 42 -3.04 -1.32 -4.82
CA ILE A 42 -3.30 -2.77 -4.64
C ILE A 42 -4.17 -3.30 -5.78
N ILE A 43 -5.24 -2.59 -6.18
CA ILE A 43 -6.11 -2.99 -7.30
C ILE A 43 -5.31 -3.06 -8.61
N ILE A 44 -4.46 -2.06 -8.88
CA ILE A 44 -3.60 -2.03 -10.08
C ILE A 44 -2.60 -3.19 -10.05
N LEU A 45 -1.97 -3.44 -8.89
CA LEU A 45 -1.02 -4.53 -8.71
C LEU A 45 -1.70 -5.90 -8.87
N SER A 46 -2.90 -6.05 -8.34
CA SER A 46 -3.74 -7.25 -8.45
C SER A 46 -4.19 -7.53 -9.88
N ARG A 47 -4.60 -6.49 -10.62
CA ARG A 47 -5.01 -6.57 -12.02
C ARG A 47 -3.88 -7.06 -12.95
N SER A 48 -2.62 -6.82 -12.58
CA SER A 48 -1.46 -7.39 -13.29
C SER A 48 -1.25 -8.89 -13.08
N HIS A 49 -1.99 -9.46 -12.12
CA HIS A 49 -1.85 -10.83 -11.61
C HIS A 49 -3.25 -11.44 -11.45
N LEU A 50 -4.06 -11.39 -12.52
CA LEU A 50 -5.49 -11.77 -12.57
C LEU A 50 -5.86 -13.13 -11.93
N PHE A 51 -4.89 -14.00 -11.63
CA PHE A 51 -5.12 -15.33 -11.05
C PHE A 51 -4.45 -15.62 -9.69
N ASN A 52 -3.74 -14.68 -9.05
CA ASN A 52 -2.95 -14.98 -7.82
C ASN A 52 -3.42 -14.25 -6.55
N MET A 53 -4.58 -13.60 -6.59
CA MET A 53 -5.28 -13.07 -5.40
C MET A 53 -6.47 -13.94 -4.94
N LEU A 54 -6.76 -15.05 -5.63
CA LEU A 54 -7.69 -16.09 -5.19
C LEU A 54 -7.05 -17.11 -4.23
N HIS A 55 -5.95 -16.75 -3.57
CA HIS A 55 -5.46 -17.49 -2.40
C HIS A 55 -6.03 -16.83 -1.14
N MET A 56 -6.70 -17.65 -0.32
CA MET A 56 -7.34 -17.26 0.94
C MET A 56 -6.41 -16.48 1.89
N ASP A 57 -5.10 -16.68 1.77
CA ASP A 57 -4.07 -16.03 2.59
C ASP A 57 -3.96 -14.51 2.39
N LYS A 58 -4.42 -13.97 1.25
CA LYS A 58 -4.36 -12.51 0.96
C LYS A 58 -5.57 -11.74 1.46
N ILE A 59 -6.67 -12.42 1.72
CA ILE A 59 -7.95 -11.79 2.12
C ILE A 59 -7.86 -11.24 3.54
N GLN A 60 -7.14 -11.92 4.45
CA GLN A 60 -7.01 -11.49 5.84
C GLN A 60 -6.43 -10.08 5.97
N GLY A 61 -5.39 -9.76 5.21
CA GLY A 61 -4.76 -8.43 5.22
C GLY A 61 -5.67 -7.35 4.63
N VAL A 62 -6.41 -7.66 3.55
CA VAL A 62 -7.40 -6.73 2.96
C VAL A 62 -8.53 -6.44 3.93
N VAL A 63 -9.03 -7.47 4.62
CA VAL A 63 -10.11 -7.33 5.62
C VAL A 63 -9.64 -6.48 6.80
N MET A 64 -8.44 -6.72 7.35
CA MET A 64 -7.88 -5.88 8.41
C MET A 64 -7.71 -4.42 7.98
N PHE A 65 -7.26 -4.18 6.75
CA PHE A 65 -7.13 -2.84 6.20
C PHE A 65 -8.48 -2.12 6.08
N ILE A 66 -9.50 -2.78 5.53
CA ILE A 66 -10.85 -2.21 5.39
C ILE A 66 -11.50 -1.95 6.75
N ILE A 67 -11.32 -2.85 7.72
CA ILE A 67 -11.83 -2.64 9.08
C ILE A 67 -11.16 -1.42 9.70
N GLY A 68 -9.84 -1.29 9.60
CA GLY A 68 -9.11 -0.13 10.13
C GLY A 68 -9.56 1.19 9.50
N PHE A 69 -9.78 1.21 8.18
CA PHE A 69 -10.36 2.36 7.47
C PHE A 69 -11.73 2.76 8.05
N PHE A 70 -12.59 1.78 8.34
CA PHE A 70 -13.91 2.03 8.93
C PHE A 70 -13.82 2.61 10.35
N PHE A 71 -12.83 2.19 11.15
CA PHE A 71 -12.57 2.78 12.46
C PHE A 71 -12.12 4.25 12.37
N ILE A 72 -11.29 4.61 11.37
CA ILE A 72 -10.91 6.01 11.12
C ILE A 72 -12.13 6.87 10.77
N LEU A 73 -13.03 6.36 9.90
CA LEU A 73 -14.26 7.06 9.53
C LEU A 73 -15.19 7.31 10.71
N LYS A 74 -15.28 6.36 11.65
CA LYS A 74 -16.09 6.51 12.87
C LYS A 74 -15.47 7.43 13.93
N GLY A 75 -14.27 7.98 13.69
CA GLY A 75 -13.58 8.88 14.61
C GLY A 75 -12.68 8.19 15.64
N LEU A 76 -12.54 6.86 15.57
CA LEU A 76 -11.57 6.08 16.34
C LEU A 76 -10.23 6.02 15.58
N THR A 77 -9.70 7.18 15.22
CA THR A 77 -8.56 7.33 14.30
C THR A 77 -7.31 6.60 14.79
N LEU A 78 -7.11 6.51 16.10
CA LEU A 78 -5.92 5.89 16.72
C LEU A 78 -5.97 4.35 16.62
N LEU A 79 -7.13 3.76 16.95
CA LEU A 79 -7.35 2.32 16.80
C LEU A 79 -7.36 1.91 15.32
N GLY A 80 -8.01 2.70 14.47
CA GLY A 80 -8.07 2.43 13.03
C GLY A 80 -6.70 2.52 12.37
N PHE A 81 -5.86 3.49 12.75
CA PHE A 81 -4.47 3.58 12.29
C PHE A 81 -3.66 2.33 12.64
N ILE A 82 -3.74 1.88 13.90
CA ILE A 82 -3.01 0.69 14.35
C ILE A 82 -3.45 -0.52 13.50
N LEU A 83 -4.76 -0.71 13.34
CA LEU A 83 -5.31 -1.82 12.55
C LEU A 83 -4.89 -1.75 11.08
N GLU A 84 -4.88 -0.56 10.48
CA GLU A 84 -4.45 -0.37 9.09
C GLU A 84 -2.96 -0.63 8.91
N VAL A 85 -2.11 -0.18 9.82
CA VAL A 85 -0.68 -0.47 9.78
C VAL A 85 -0.44 -1.97 9.88
N PHE A 86 -1.15 -2.67 10.77
CA PHE A 86 -1.08 -4.14 10.84
C PHE A 86 -1.58 -4.81 9.55
N GLY A 87 -2.72 -4.39 9.01
CA GLY A 87 -3.26 -4.90 7.75
C GLY A 87 -2.31 -4.68 6.57
N LEU A 88 -1.71 -3.49 6.49
CA LEU A 88 -0.68 -3.14 5.51
C LEU A 88 0.56 -4.00 5.65
N ILE A 89 1.07 -4.20 6.88
CA ILE A 89 2.24 -5.06 7.12
C ILE A 89 1.94 -6.49 6.66
N VAL A 90 0.75 -7.03 6.94
CA VAL A 90 0.34 -8.38 6.51
C VAL A 90 0.24 -8.45 4.98
N LEU A 91 -0.39 -7.46 4.33
CA LEU A 91 -0.49 -7.36 2.86
C LEU A 91 0.88 -7.22 2.19
N LEU A 92 1.73 -6.37 2.75
CA LEU A 92 3.08 -6.14 2.27
C LEU A 92 3.92 -7.37 2.48
N ARG A 93 3.85 -8.07 3.62
CA ARG A 93 4.69 -9.23 3.93
C ARG A 93 4.65 -10.29 2.84
N GLN A 94 3.48 -10.54 2.27
CA GLN A 94 3.32 -11.48 1.16
C GLN A 94 3.79 -10.91 -0.19
N SER A 95 3.83 -9.59 -0.33
CA SER A 95 4.28 -8.87 -1.52
C SER A 95 5.74 -8.40 -1.43
N ILE A 96 6.42 -8.50 -0.28
CA ILE A 96 7.80 -8.04 -0.02
C ILE A 96 8.79 -8.50 -1.09
N PRO A 97 8.86 -9.78 -1.52
CA PRO A 97 9.86 -10.19 -2.51
C PRO A 97 9.65 -9.51 -3.87
N SER A 98 8.41 -9.40 -4.34
CA SER A 98 8.07 -8.65 -5.57
C SER A 98 8.29 -7.14 -5.41
N PHE A 99 7.87 -6.59 -4.27
CA PHE A 99 8.01 -5.17 -3.95
C PHE A 99 9.47 -4.75 -3.89
N ARG A 100 10.34 -5.54 -3.23
CA ARG A 100 11.77 -5.28 -3.10
C ARG A 100 12.49 -5.40 -4.44
N THR A 101 12.08 -6.34 -5.29
CA THR A 101 12.64 -6.52 -6.65
C THR A 101 12.28 -5.35 -7.55
N ILE A 102 11.03 -4.91 -7.54
CA ILE A 102 10.56 -3.76 -8.32
C ILE A 102 11.17 -2.46 -7.79
N LEU A 103 11.22 -2.26 -6.47
CA LEU A 103 11.83 -1.08 -5.85
C LEU A 103 13.32 -1.00 -6.15
N ARG A 104 14.04 -2.13 -6.04
CA ARG A 104 15.46 -2.22 -6.42
C ARG A 104 15.63 -1.95 -7.92
N GLY A 105 14.78 -2.49 -8.78
CA GLY A 105 14.77 -2.19 -10.22
C GLY A 105 14.54 -0.71 -10.53
N LEU A 106 13.65 -0.03 -9.80
CA LEU A 106 13.34 1.38 -10.00
C LEU A 106 14.47 2.31 -9.51
N ILE A 107 15.10 1.96 -8.39
CA ILE A 107 16.23 2.70 -7.81
C ILE A 107 17.54 2.44 -8.59
N PHE A 108 17.90 1.16 -8.82
CA PHE A 108 19.16 0.78 -9.48
C PHE A 108 19.08 0.75 -11.01
N GLY A 109 17.91 0.47 -11.60
CA GLY A 109 17.74 0.43 -13.06
C GLY A 109 17.99 1.79 -13.71
N ARG A 110 17.70 2.90 -13.02
CA ARG A 110 18.12 4.25 -13.47
C ARG A 110 19.62 4.51 -13.32
N VAL A 111 20.31 3.85 -12.39
CA VAL A 111 21.74 4.03 -12.18
C VAL A 111 22.55 3.27 -13.24
N ILE A 112 22.10 2.08 -13.64
CA ILE A 112 22.78 1.26 -14.65
C ILE A 112 22.58 1.81 -16.06
N ASN A 113 21.41 2.36 -16.39
CA ASN A 113 21.15 2.96 -17.71
C ASN A 113 21.78 4.35 -17.93
N LYS A 114 22.53 4.87 -16.93
CA LYS A 114 23.27 6.12 -17.04
C LYS A 114 24.77 5.90 -17.33
N PHE A 115 25.23 4.64 -17.32
CA PHE A 115 26.62 4.25 -17.53
C PHE A 115 26.83 3.34 -18.76
N LYS A 116 25.80 3.17 -19.58
CA LYS A 116 25.87 2.48 -20.88
C LYS A 116 25.35 3.42 -21.95
#